data_AF-A0A1C5NLN6-F1
#
_entry.id   AF-A0A1C5NLN6-F1
#
_cell.length_a   1.000
_cell.length_b   1.000
_cell.length_c   1.000
_cell.angle_alpha   90.00
_cell.angle_beta   90.00
_cell.angle_gamma   90.00
#
_symmetry.space_group_name_H-M   'P 1'
#
loop_
_entity.id
_entity.type
_entity.pdbx_description
1 polymer ?
#
loop_
_entity_poly.entity_id
_entity_poly.type
_entity_poly.pdbx_seq_one_letter_code
_entity_poly.pdbx_strand_id
1 'polypeptide(L)' 'MKRRGNSEGCITKDSRGKWIARLQIGYNSNGNPRIKTFSGNTPTEARRRMNNFKKNLTNMK' A
#
# COMPACT_ATOMS: atom_id res chain seq x y z
N MET A 1 -15.44 1.13 -16.05
CA MET A 1 -14.24 1.44 -15.22
C MET A 1 -14.23 0.48 -14.03
N LYS A 2 -13.36 -0.53 -14.03
CA LYS A 2 -13.30 -1.55 -12.95
C LYS A 2 -12.82 -0.85 -11.67
N ARG A 3 -13.72 -0.64 -10.70
CA ARG A 3 -13.36 -0.07 -9.39
C ARG A 3 -12.32 -1.01 -8.77
N ARG A 4 -11.19 -0.44 -8.32
CA ARG A 4 -10.14 -1.20 -7.62
C ARG A 4 -10.78 -1.85 -6.39
N GLY A 5 -10.44 -3.10 -6.12
CA GLY A 5 -11.01 -3.84 -5.00
C GLY A 5 -10.81 -3.06 -3.71
N ASN A 6 -11.83 -3.08 -2.85
CA ASN A 6 -11.75 -2.46 -1.53
C ASN A 6 -10.47 -2.93 -0.83
N SER A 7 -9.62 -1.99 -0.41
CA SER A 7 -8.36 -2.27 0.29
C SER A 7 -7.24 -2.94 -0.53
N GLU A 8 -7.26 -2.85 -1.86
CA GLU A 8 -6.16 -3.33 -2.72
C GLU A 8 -4.96 -2.36 -2.77
N GLY A 9 -5.15 -1.12 -2.32
CA GLY A 9 -4.13 -0.08 -2.41
C GLY A 9 -3.91 0.43 -3.84
N CYS A 10 -2.94 1.33 -4.00
CA CYS A 10 -2.59 1.90 -5.30
C CYS A 10 -1.13 1.58 -5.61
N ILE A 11 -0.87 0.92 -6.75
CA ILE A 11 0.48 0.69 -7.25
C ILE A 11 0.75 1.68 -8.38
N THR A 12 1.79 2.50 -8.24
CA THR A 12 2.19 3.52 -9.22
C THR A 12 3.69 3.41 -9.49
N LYS A 13 4.10 3.67 -10.72
CA LYS A 13 5.51 3.82 -11.05
C LYS A 13 5.91 5.27 -10.84
N ASP A 14 6.98 5.49 -10.08
CA ASP A 14 7.58 6.80 -9.84
C ASP A 14 8.41 7.24 -11.06
N SER A 15 8.71 8.54 -11.16
CA SER A 15 9.51 9.14 -12.24
C SER A 15 10.92 8.52 -12.32
N ARG A 16 11.44 8.04 -11.20
CA ARG A 16 12.72 7.33 -11.07
C ARG A 16 12.66 5.84 -11.45
N GLY A 17 11.50 5.36 -11.90
CA GLY A 17 11.30 3.97 -12.33
C GLY A 17 10.98 2.97 -11.23
N LYS A 18 10.94 3.38 -9.95
CA LYS A 18 10.53 2.52 -8.83
C LYS A 18 9.01 2.33 -8.78
N TRP A 19 8.58 1.16 -8.34
CA TRP A 19 7.18 0.85 -8.11
C TRP A 19 6.81 1.16 -6.67
N ILE A 20 5.74 1.91 -6.45
CA ILE A 20 5.25 2.34 -5.15
C ILE A 20 3.85 1.77 -4.95
N ALA A 21 3.68 0.93 -3.94
CA ALA A 21 2.38 0.48 -3.43
C ALA A 21 1.96 1.35 -2.24
N ARG A 22 0.71 1.82 -2.21
CA ARG A 22 0.14 2.67 -1.14
C ARG A 22 -0.99 1.93 -0.43
N LEU A 23 -0.93 1.86 0.89
CA LEU A 23 -1.93 1.23 1.75
C LEU A 23 -2.37 2.21 2.84
N GLN A 24 -3.67 2.48 2.95
CA GLN A 24 -4.22 3.24 4.08
C GLN A 24 -4.30 2.31 5.30
N ILE A 25 -3.67 2.69 6.40
CA ILE A 25 -3.58 1.91 7.64
C ILE A 25 -4.47 2.44 8.75
N GLY A 26 -5.19 3.53 8.52
CA GLY A 26 -6.11 4.15 9.46
C GLY A 26 -6.23 5.66 9.23
N TYR A 27 -6.64 6.37 10.28
CA TYR A 27 -6.70 7.83 10.32
C TYR A 27 -5.79 8.34 11.44
N ASN A 28 -5.29 9.57 11.32
CA ASN A 28 -4.61 10.25 12.43
C ASN A 28 -5.65 10.89 13.36
N SER A 29 -5.20 11.44 14.48
CA SER A 29 -6.02 12.19 15.44
C SER A 29 -6.78 13.36 14.80
N ASN A 30 -6.28 13.88 13.68
CA ASN A 30 -6.82 15.03 12.97
C ASN A 30 -7.76 14.61 11.83
N GLY A 31 -8.12 13.34 11.71
CA GLY A 31 -9.02 12.82 10.67
C GLY A 31 -8.41 12.63 9.28
N ASN A 32 -7.11 12.91 9.10
CA ASN A 32 -6.42 12.65 7.84
C ASN A 32 -6.05 11.17 7.70
N PRO A 33 -6.16 10.59 6.49
CA PRO A 33 -5.81 9.20 6.25
C PRO A 33 -4.31 8.97 6.46
N ARG A 34 -3.97 8.00 7.30
CA ARG A 34 -2.61 7.52 7.46
C ARG A 34 -2.31 6.51 6.37
N ILE A 35 -1.45 6.90 5.44
CA ILE A 35 -1.06 6.08 4.30
C ILE A 35 0.38 5.62 4.49
N LYS A 36 0.61 4.31 4.37
CA LYS A 36 1.94 3.71 4.32
C LYS A 36 2.29 3.35 2.88
N THR A 37 3.50 3.67 2.47
CA THR A 37 3.99 3.42 1.12
C THR A 37 5.10 2.37 1.13
N PHE A 38 5.14 1.54 0.09
CA PHE A 38 6.11 0.47 -0.10
C PHE A 38 6.73 0.61 -1.47
N SER A 39 8.04 0.82 -1.53
CA SER A 39 8.77 0.88 -2.79
C SER A 39 9.37 -0.48 -3.15
N GLY A 40 9.50 -0.75 -4.44
CA GLY A 40 10.16 -1.92 -5.01
C GLY A 40 10.70 -1.62 -6.41
N ASN A 41 11.61 -2.45 -6.90
CA ASN A 41 12.11 -2.32 -8.27
C ASN A 41 11.13 -2.93 -9.28
N THR A 42 10.24 -3.81 -8.82
CA THR A 42 9.17 -4.43 -9.63
C THR A 42 7.79 -4.20 -8.97
N PRO A 43 6.68 -4.24 -9.75
CA PRO A 43 5.34 -4.09 -9.18
C PRO A 43 5.02 -5.23 -8.20
N THR A 44 5.50 -6.43 -8.51
CA THR A 44 5.34 -7.63 -7.68
C THR A 44 6.05 -7.48 -6.35
N GLU A 45 7.25 -6.92 -6.32
CA GLU A 45 7.98 -6.67 -5.08
C GLU A 45 7.28 -5.64 -4.19
N ALA A 46 6.83 -4.52 -4.77
CA ALA A 46 6.07 -3.51 -4.05
C ALA A 46 4.77 -4.09 -3.46
N ARG A 47 4.05 -4.91 -4.23
CA ARG A 47 2.86 -5.63 -3.76
C ARG A 47 3.19 -6.65 -2.66
N ARG A 48 4.26 -7.44 -2.81
CA ARG A 48 4.68 -8.43 -1.81
C ARG A 48 4.98 -7.77 -0.47
N ARG A 49 5.72 -6.66 -0.47
CA ARG A 49 6.03 -5.88 0.74
C ARG A 49 4.75 -5.37 1.42
N MET A 50 3.83 -4.82 0.64
CA MET A 50 2.52 -4.36 1.14
C MET A 50 1.69 -5.51 1.73
N ASN A 51 1.61 -6.65 1.05
CA ASN A 51 0.84 -7.81 1.51
C ASN A 51 1.42 -8.42 2.79
N ASN A 52 2.75 -8.51 2.90
CA ASN A 52 3.41 -8.95 4.12
C ASN A 52 3.07 -8.03 5.30
N PHE A 53 3.10 -6.71 5.08
CA PHE A 53 2.68 -5.76 6.11
C PHE A 53 1.21 -5.94 6.50
N LYS A 54 0.32 -6.12 5.53
CA LYS A 54 -1.12 -6.36 5.78
C LYS A 54 -1.37 -7.64 6.58
N LYS A 55 -0.65 -8.73 6.29
CA LYS A 55 -0.71 -9.98 7.05
C LYS A 55 -0.27 -9.77 8.51
N ASN A 56 0.87 -9.11 8.71
CA ASN A 56 1.34 -8.79 10.06
C ASN A 56 0.33 -7.93 10.83
N LEU A 57 -0.30 -6.96 10.17
CA LEU A 57 -1.34 -6.12 10.80
C LEU A 57 -2.58 -6.95 11.21
N THR A 58 -2.92 -7.99 10.44
CA THR A 58 -4.07 -8.86 10.72
C THR A 58 -3.77 -9.80 11.88
N ASN A 59 -2.54 -10.33 11.96
CA ASN A 59 -2.13 -11.24 13.03
C ASN A 59 -1.83 -10.54 14.37
N MET A 60 -1.69 -9.21 14.39
CA MET A 60 -1.51 -8.41 15.61
C MET A 60 -2.83 -7.94 16.23
N LYS A 61 -3.95 -8.53 15.83
CA LYS A 61 -5.30 -8.07 16.17
C LYS A 61 -6.06 -9.11 17.00
#